data_AF-A0A842UNM7-F1
#
_entry.id   AF-A0A842UNM7-F1
#
_cell.length_a   1.000
_cell.length_b   1.000
_cell.length_c   1.000
_cell.angle_alpha   90.00
_cell.angle_beta   90.00
_cell.angle_gamma   90.00
#
_symmetry.space_group_name_H-M   'P 1'
#
loop_
_entity.id
_entity.type
_entity.pdbx_description
1 polymer ?
#
loop_
_entity_poly.entity_id
_entity_poly.type
_entity_poly.pdbx_seq_one_letter_code
_entity_poly.pdbx_strand_id
1 'polypeptide(L)'
;MSILIIADTDFDGSGAATIITKFHEVLSGGAEETPNIEVFFPERQYLNRIFEDEDWVKDVFKRYDKIYLCDTGLNSDKGNENLGNILAPKVIYFDHHTTNYENQKDYQHNYAGFHVKEGPDCTAKIAFDVLCRRLIEVDVKKSNEFYKLEYFASLVNDIDMWYRKMPRSLELSDYVSYVGPLDAYNTFQEICYNPDENTPEITEALEKVSEEKESSLDLAKATLVEHTGYKTSFHSCIVDGWASWVAGEICPQDGLLAMFDLSNGSLSFRLGSNYVGMKWHEAEGTKPDCLDFAKPLGGGGHPQAAGVSAREVFPIFKELSRGLGEVLLEDYKMNDQDVDAQPNGERLEKTMDVVPRILFDADFAEEVRKSNGFPEGVDQKDVAILFLTGRFQWAVELLTRRTNTLDRQVDGLLRENS
;
A
#
# COMPACT_ATOMS: atom_id res chain seq x y z
N MET A 1 -2.76 34.63 -4.13
CA MET A 1 -3.09 33.61 -3.11
C MET A 1 -2.20 32.39 -3.36
N SER A 2 -1.46 31.93 -2.36
CA SER A 2 -0.67 30.69 -2.42
C SER A 2 -1.44 29.52 -1.81
N ILE A 3 -1.46 28.39 -2.52
CA ILE A 3 -2.14 27.16 -2.10
C ILE A 3 -1.14 26.02 -2.09
N LEU A 4 -1.17 25.21 -1.03
CA LEU A 4 -0.51 23.92 -0.98
C LEU A 4 -1.55 22.80 -0.99
N ILE A 5 -1.36 21.79 -1.81
CA ILE A 5 -2.12 20.53 -1.77
C ILE A 5 -1.15 19.43 -1.34
N ILE A 6 -1.43 18.78 -0.22
CA ILE A 6 -0.70 17.59 0.25
C ILE A 6 -1.65 16.41 0.09
N ALA A 7 -1.28 15.43 -0.74
CA ALA A 7 -2.14 14.30 -1.06
C ALA A 7 -1.37 12.96 -1.02
N ASP A 8 -2.09 11.85 -0.88
CA ASP A 8 -1.46 10.52 -0.98
C ASP A 8 -1.02 10.21 -2.42
N THR A 9 -0.22 9.16 -2.55
CA THR A 9 0.57 8.79 -3.72
C THR A 9 -0.18 7.93 -4.73
N ASP A 10 -1.44 7.61 -4.48
CA ASP A 10 -2.26 6.75 -5.32
C ASP A 10 -3.25 7.55 -6.19
N PHE A 11 -4.20 6.82 -6.80
CA PHE A 11 -5.18 7.42 -7.69
C PHE A 11 -6.19 8.30 -6.94
N ASP A 12 -6.52 8.01 -5.68
CA ASP A 12 -7.42 8.85 -4.91
C ASP A 12 -6.75 10.18 -4.53
N GLY A 13 -5.51 10.13 -4.03
CA GLY A 13 -4.72 11.32 -3.74
C GLY A 13 -4.48 12.21 -4.96
N SER A 14 -4.01 11.65 -6.09
CA SER A 14 -3.79 12.40 -7.34
C SER A 14 -5.10 12.89 -7.98
N GLY A 15 -6.20 12.12 -7.86
CA GLY A 15 -7.54 12.52 -8.28
C GLY A 15 -8.07 13.70 -7.46
N ALA A 16 -7.93 13.66 -6.14
CA ALA A 16 -8.34 14.74 -5.24
C ALA A 16 -7.57 16.04 -5.53
N ALA A 17 -6.24 15.94 -5.69
CA ALA A 17 -5.41 17.08 -6.08
C ALA A 17 -5.87 17.69 -7.41
N THR A 18 -6.20 16.85 -8.40
CA THR A 18 -6.70 17.29 -9.70
C THR A 18 -7.99 18.09 -9.58
N ILE A 19 -8.96 17.55 -8.84
CA ILE A 19 -10.27 18.17 -8.61
C ILE A 19 -10.12 19.52 -7.90
N ILE A 20 -9.24 19.62 -6.90
CA ILE A 20 -8.99 20.87 -6.17
C ILE A 20 -8.37 21.94 -7.07
N THR A 21 -7.39 21.57 -7.90
CA THR A 21 -6.79 22.50 -8.87
C THR A 21 -7.86 23.04 -9.83
N LYS A 22 -8.68 22.17 -10.42
CA LYS A 22 -9.77 22.58 -11.32
C LYS A 22 -10.82 23.45 -10.63
N PHE A 23 -11.11 23.21 -9.35
CA PHE A 23 -12.00 24.09 -8.58
C PHE A 23 -11.47 25.53 -8.55
N HIS A 24 -10.17 25.72 -8.31
CA HIS A 24 -9.57 27.06 -8.26
C HIS A 24 -9.45 27.71 -9.64
N GLU A 25 -9.18 26.94 -10.69
CA GLU A 25 -9.21 27.44 -12.08
C GLU A 25 -10.60 27.97 -12.44
N VAL A 26 -11.64 27.18 -12.19
CA VAL A 26 -13.04 27.55 -12.44
C VAL A 26 -13.46 28.73 -11.57
N LEU A 27 -13.08 28.74 -10.29
CA LEU A 27 -13.39 29.83 -9.37
C LEU A 27 -12.74 31.15 -9.82
N SER A 28 -11.52 31.10 -10.36
CA SER A 28 -10.78 32.28 -10.83
C SER A 28 -11.24 32.76 -12.21
N GLY A 29 -11.95 31.92 -12.98
CA GLY A 29 -12.52 32.29 -14.27
C GLY A 29 -11.49 32.70 -15.32
N GLY A 30 -10.25 32.20 -15.22
CA GLY A 30 -9.15 32.54 -16.13
C GLY A 30 -8.61 33.98 -15.98
N ALA A 31 -8.89 34.67 -14.86
CA ALA A 31 -8.30 35.98 -14.58
C ALA A 31 -6.78 35.88 -14.34
N GLU A 32 -6.06 36.99 -14.55
CA GLU A 32 -4.59 37.08 -14.37
C GLU A 32 -4.10 36.67 -12.97
N GLU A 33 -4.97 36.70 -11.96
CA GLU A 33 -4.68 36.26 -10.59
C GLU A 33 -5.06 34.78 -10.36
N THR A 34 -4.57 33.88 -11.20
CA THR A 34 -4.68 32.44 -10.91
C THR A 34 -3.85 32.15 -9.66
N PRO A 35 -4.39 31.44 -8.64
CA PRO A 35 -3.62 31.14 -7.44
C PRO A 35 -2.37 30.34 -7.79
N ASN A 36 -1.29 30.59 -7.05
CA ASN A 36 -0.09 29.78 -7.15
C ASN A 36 -0.34 28.48 -6.38
N ILE A 37 -0.55 27.37 -7.10
CA ILE A 37 -0.86 26.06 -6.51
C ILE A 37 0.39 25.20 -6.56
N GLU A 38 0.86 24.77 -5.40
CA GLU A 38 1.89 23.75 -5.25
C GLU A 38 1.24 22.43 -4.81
N VAL A 39 1.69 21.33 -5.39
CA VAL A 39 1.18 19.98 -5.09
C VAL A 39 2.33 19.12 -4.59
N PHE A 40 2.06 18.38 -3.51
CA PHE A 40 3.05 17.56 -2.83
C PHE A 40 2.47 16.18 -2.49
N PHE A 41 3.15 15.12 -2.96
CA PHE A 41 2.74 13.72 -2.77
C PHE A 41 3.77 12.96 -1.92
N PRO A 42 3.80 13.19 -0.59
CA PRO A 42 4.77 12.52 0.29
C PRO A 42 4.36 11.08 0.60
N GLU A 43 5.35 10.18 0.61
CA GLU A 43 5.19 8.91 1.31
C GLU A 43 4.90 9.14 2.80
N ARG A 44 4.04 8.30 3.38
CA ARG A 44 3.59 8.43 4.78
C ARG A 44 4.72 8.53 5.80
N GLN A 45 5.83 7.82 5.60
CA GLN A 45 7.00 7.88 6.50
C GLN A 45 7.67 9.26 6.47
N TYR A 46 7.82 9.83 5.27
CA TYR A 46 8.33 11.18 5.08
C TYR A 46 7.37 12.21 5.68
N LEU A 47 6.06 12.03 5.43
CA LEU A 47 5.00 12.87 5.98
C LEU A 47 5.04 12.91 7.51
N ASN A 48 5.12 11.77 8.19
CA ASN A 48 5.22 11.72 9.65
C ASN A 48 6.42 12.54 10.15
N ARG A 49 7.60 12.35 9.54
CA ARG A 49 8.83 13.03 9.95
C ARG A 49 8.74 14.55 9.80
N ILE A 50 8.21 15.06 8.69
CA ILE A 50 8.15 16.51 8.46
C ILE A 50 7.06 17.18 9.31
N PHE A 51 5.97 16.47 9.64
CA PHE A 51 4.93 17.01 10.53
C PHE A 51 5.35 16.99 12.01
N GLU A 52 6.28 16.13 12.41
CA GLU A 52 6.92 16.19 13.73
C GLU A 52 7.83 17.42 13.89
N ASP A 53 8.41 17.91 12.80
CA ASP A 53 9.23 19.13 12.77
C ASP A 53 8.36 20.39 12.86
N GLU A 54 8.22 20.91 14.08
CA GLU A 54 7.41 22.10 14.36
C GLU A 54 7.87 23.35 13.58
N ASP A 55 9.17 23.48 13.29
CA ASP A 55 9.70 24.64 12.55
C ASP A 55 9.30 24.55 11.07
N TRP A 56 9.34 23.36 10.48
CA TRP A 56 8.83 23.11 9.13
C TRP A 56 7.34 23.42 9.04
N VAL A 57 6.54 22.91 9.98
CA VAL A 57 5.08 23.14 10.05
C VAL A 57 4.77 24.65 10.15
N LYS A 58 5.49 25.40 10.98
CA LYS A 58 5.34 26.86 11.10
C LYS A 58 5.73 27.59 9.83
N ASP A 59 6.77 27.13 9.14
CA ASP A 59 7.20 27.70 7.88
C ASP A 59 6.14 27.51 6.78
N VAL A 60 5.60 26.29 6.64
CA VAL A 60 4.47 25.99 5.75
C VAL A 60 3.28 26.89 6.05
N PHE A 61 2.90 27.02 7.33
CA PHE A 61 1.81 27.91 7.73
C PHE A 61 2.04 29.37 7.30
N LYS A 62 3.28 29.86 7.32
CA LYS A 62 3.61 31.23 6.87
C LYS A 62 3.58 31.37 5.35
N ARG A 63 4.04 30.36 4.60
CA ARG A 63 4.20 30.43 3.14
C ARG A 63 2.88 30.33 2.38
N TYR A 64 1.92 29.55 2.86
CA TYR A 64 0.67 29.28 2.14
C TYR A 64 -0.52 29.99 2.78
N ASP A 65 -1.40 30.55 1.95
CA ASP A 65 -2.66 31.16 2.40
C ASP A 65 -3.72 30.09 2.72
N LYS A 66 -3.66 28.95 2.00
CA LYS A 66 -4.59 27.83 2.13
C LYS A 66 -3.87 26.51 1.90
N ILE A 67 -4.28 25.50 2.65
CA ILE A 67 -3.71 24.15 2.56
C ILE A 67 -4.87 23.16 2.37
N TYR A 68 -4.70 22.23 1.45
CA TYR A 68 -5.55 21.05 1.31
C TYR A 68 -4.75 19.84 1.77
N LEU A 69 -5.35 19.04 2.64
CA LEU A 69 -4.82 17.74 3.04
C LEU A 69 -5.80 16.69 2.54
N CYS A 70 -5.33 15.77 1.69
CA CYS A 70 -6.18 14.84 0.95
C CYS A 70 -5.68 13.41 1.12
N ASP A 71 -6.57 12.53 1.60
CA ASP A 71 -6.39 11.09 1.59
C ASP A 71 -5.13 10.60 2.33
N THR A 72 -4.61 11.42 3.22
CA THR A 72 -3.35 11.16 3.87
C THR A 72 -3.44 11.59 5.31
N GLY A 73 -2.74 10.87 6.18
CA GLY A 73 -2.79 11.12 7.61
C GLY A 73 -1.59 10.60 8.37
N LEU A 74 -1.42 11.19 9.54
CA LEU A 74 -0.23 11.02 10.36
C LEU A 74 -0.41 9.84 11.30
N ASN A 75 0.60 9.00 11.38
CA ASN A 75 0.73 7.97 12.41
C ASN A 75 1.79 8.39 13.44
N SER A 76 1.70 9.64 13.88
CA SER A 76 2.59 10.26 14.87
C SER A 76 1.77 11.17 15.77
N ASP A 77 1.82 10.94 17.08
CA ASP A 77 1.11 11.77 18.06
C ASP A 77 1.57 13.23 17.96
N LYS A 78 2.88 13.46 17.84
CA LYS A 78 3.45 14.80 17.73
C LYS A 78 3.11 15.44 16.38
N GLY A 79 3.16 14.67 15.30
CA GLY A 79 2.70 15.15 14.00
C GLY A 79 1.23 15.57 14.03
N ASN A 80 0.36 14.74 14.64
CA ASN A 80 -1.06 15.01 14.78
C ASN A 80 -1.33 16.26 15.63
N GLU A 81 -0.60 16.45 16.73
CA GLU A 81 -0.65 17.67 17.54
C GLU A 81 -0.27 18.91 16.72
N ASN A 82 0.85 18.86 15.98
CA ASN A 82 1.33 19.97 15.18
C ASN A 82 0.34 20.33 14.04
N LEU A 83 -0.20 19.32 13.35
CA LEU A 83 -1.26 19.50 12.34
C LEU A 83 -2.49 20.19 12.96
N GLY A 84 -3.02 19.64 14.05
CA GLY A 84 -4.27 20.08 14.68
C GLY A 84 -4.18 21.45 15.37
N ASN A 85 -3.00 21.84 15.86
CA ASN A 85 -2.81 23.10 16.59
C ASN A 85 -2.23 24.23 15.73
N ILE A 86 -1.35 23.92 14.76
CA ILE A 86 -0.61 24.94 14.01
C ILE A 86 -1.20 25.11 12.61
N LEU A 87 -1.35 24.04 11.84
CA LEU A 87 -1.77 24.13 10.43
C LEU A 87 -3.28 24.19 10.25
N ALA A 88 -4.05 23.53 11.11
CA ALA A 88 -5.50 23.37 11.00
C ALA A 88 -6.26 24.66 10.59
N PRO A 89 -5.96 25.86 11.15
CA PRO A 89 -6.67 27.10 10.76
C PRO A 89 -6.61 27.48 9.28
N LYS A 90 -5.67 26.91 8.51
CA LYS A 90 -5.56 27.08 7.05
C LYS A 90 -5.86 25.81 6.25
N VAL A 91 -6.09 24.69 6.93
CA VAL A 91 -6.28 23.38 6.30
C VAL A 91 -7.76 23.10 6.04
N ILE A 92 -8.05 22.70 4.80
CA ILE A 92 -9.27 21.98 4.44
C ILE A 92 -8.88 20.51 4.27
N TYR A 93 -9.37 19.66 5.17
CA TYR A 93 -9.01 18.25 5.23
C TYR A 93 -10.12 17.40 4.61
N PHE A 94 -9.80 16.68 3.53
CA PHE A 94 -10.65 15.67 2.91
C PHE A 94 -10.01 14.30 3.14
N ASP A 95 -10.79 13.35 3.67
CA ASP A 95 -10.29 11.99 3.88
C ASP A 95 -11.47 11.04 4.10
N HIS A 96 -11.28 9.76 3.82
CA HIS A 96 -12.27 8.70 4.06
C HIS A 96 -11.84 7.67 5.13
N HIS A 97 -10.61 7.77 5.66
CA HIS A 97 -10.07 6.85 6.65
C HIS A 97 -10.53 7.18 8.08
N THR A 98 -11.14 6.20 8.76
CA THR A 98 -11.59 6.30 10.16
C THR A 98 -10.45 6.63 11.13
N THR A 99 -9.26 6.07 10.87
CA THR A 99 -8.07 6.32 11.69
C THR A 99 -7.67 7.80 11.71
N ASN A 100 -7.82 8.50 10.59
CA ASN A 100 -7.50 9.93 10.49
C ASN A 100 -8.57 10.79 11.19
N TYR A 101 -9.85 10.36 11.17
CA TYR A 101 -10.88 10.97 12.00
C TYR A 101 -10.54 10.85 13.49
N GLU A 102 -10.22 9.64 13.94
CA GLU A 102 -9.93 9.37 15.36
C GLU A 102 -8.73 10.17 15.87
N ASN A 103 -7.69 10.29 15.06
CA ASN A 103 -6.47 11.04 15.38
C ASN A 103 -6.69 12.56 15.44
N GLN A 104 -7.73 13.09 14.78
CA GLN A 104 -7.97 14.54 14.66
C GLN A 104 -9.30 15.04 15.24
N LYS A 105 -10.15 14.16 15.77
CA LYS A 105 -11.48 14.50 16.30
C LYS A 105 -11.46 15.60 17.38
N ASP A 106 -10.40 15.65 18.19
CA ASP A 106 -10.24 16.64 19.26
C ASP A 106 -9.84 18.02 18.71
N TYR A 107 -9.24 18.06 17.51
CA TYR A 107 -8.80 19.27 16.82
C TYR A 107 -9.76 19.73 15.70
N GLN A 108 -10.81 18.96 15.38
CA GLN A 108 -11.70 19.21 14.23
C GLN A 108 -12.21 20.67 14.13
N HIS A 109 -12.43 21.33 15.27
CA HIS A 109 -12.93 22.70 15.37
C HIS A 109 -11.90 23.78 14.99
N ASN A 110 -10.61 23.41 14.93
CA ASN A 110 -9.53 24.29 14.51
C ASN A 110 -9.40 24.38 12.99
N TYR A 111 -9.98 23.43 12.24
CA TYR A 111 -9.81 23.34 10.80
C TYR A 111 -10.61 24.39 10.03
N ALA A 112 -10.05 24.90 8.94
CA ALA A 112 -10.80 25.75 8.00
C ALA A 112 -11.92 24.97 7.28
N GLY A 113 -11.76 23.65 7.15
CA GLY A 113 -12.80 22.70 6.77
C GLY A 113 -12.37 21.29 7.15
N PHE A 114 -13.25 20.51 7.79
CA PHE A 114 -12.97 19.14 8.21
C PHE A 114 -14.02 18.22 7.60
N HIS A 115 -13.62 17.46 6.57
CA HIS A 115 -14.47 16.59 5.77
C HIS A 115 -13.92 15.17 5.76
N VAL A 116 -13.54 14.70 6.95
CA VAL A 116 -13.10 13.32 7.16
C VAL A 116 -14.31 12.47 7.55
N LYS A 117 -14.71 11.53 6.69
CA LYS A 117 -15.85 10.62 6.98
C LYS A 117 -15.58 9.23 6.42
N GLU A 118 -15.79 8.20 7.22
CA GLU A 118 -15.90 6.84 6.68
C GLU A 118 -17.21 6.71 5.88
N GLY A 119 -17.18 6.01 4.75
CA GLY A 119 -18.38 5.85 3.95
C GLY A 119 -18.15 5.22 2.57
N PRO A 120 -19.15 5.35 1.68
CA PRO A 120 -19.09 4.79 0.33
C PRO A 120 -18.33 5.68 -0.69
N ASP A 121 -17.74 6.77 -0.22
CA ASP A 121 -17.09 7.79 -1.04
C ASP A 121 -15.60 7.87 -0.68
N CYS A 122 -14.72 7.85 -1.69
CA CYS A 122 -13.30 8.12 -1.56
C CYS A 122 -13.02 9.62 -1.38
N THR A 123 -11.78 9.99 -1.05
CA THR A 123 -11.39 11.38 -0.80
C THR A 123 -11.66 12.29 -1.99
N ALA A 124 -11.31 11.88 -3.22
CA ALA A 124 -11.55 12.65 -4.44
C ALA A 124 -13.03 12.93 -4.64
N LYS A 125 -13.90 11.95 -4.36
CA LYS A 125 -15.35 12.10 -4.46
C LYS A 125 -15.90 13.04 -3.38
N ILE A 126 -15.41 12.93 -2.15
CA ILE A 126 -15.76 13.86 -1.06
C ILE A 126 -15.37 15.29 -1.44
N ALA A 127 -14.14 15.49 -1.94
CA ALA A 127 -13.65 16.80 -2.37
C ALA A 127 -14.52 17.39 -3.49
N PHE A 128 -14.84 16.59 -4.52
CA PHE A 128 -15.73 17.02 -5.60
C PHE A 128 -17.10 17.48 -5.07
N ASP A 129 -17.75 16.67 -4.24
CA ASP A 129 -19.10 16.97 -3.74
C ASP A 129 -19.13 18.24 -2.87
N VAL A 130 -18.13 18.42 -2.00
CA VAL A 130 -18.03 19.59 -1.13
C VAL A 130 -17.74 20.85 -1.95
N LEU A 131 -16.78 20.78 -2.86
CA LEU A 131 -16.37 21.93 -3.67
C LEU A 131 -17.44 22.33 -4.69
N CYS A 132 -18.16 21.35 -5.26
CA CYS A 132 -19.30 21.63 -6.14
C CYS A 132 -20.40 22.38 -5.40
N ARG A 133 -20.79 21.93 -4.18
CA ARG A 133 -21.78 22.66 -3.36
C ARG A 133 -21.34 24.09 -3.06
N ARG A 134 -20.05 24.28 -2.75
CA ARG A 134 -19.49 25.61 -2.52
C ARG A 134 -19.56 26.48 -3.77
N LEU A 135 -19.35 25.95 -4.98
CA LEU A 135 -19.52 26.71 -6.22
C LEU A 135 -20.98 27.07 -6.46
N ILE A 136 -21.94 26.20 -6.14
CA ILE A 136 -23.38 26.52 -6.27
C ILE A 136 -23.74 27.76 -5.45
N GLU A 137 -23.20 27.89 -4.24
CA GLU A 137 -23.43 29.04 -3.36
C GLU A 137 -22.82 30.35 -3.88
N VAL A 138 -21.74 30.26 -4.66
CA VAL A 138 -21.01 31.42 -5.18
C VAL A 138 -21.51 31.82 -6.58
N ASP A 139 -21.57 30.87 -7.49
CA ASP A 139 -21.94 31.06 -8.90
C ASP A 139 -22.36 29.72 -9.54
N VAL A 140 -23.66 29.58 -9.79
CA VAL A 140 -24.26 28.38 -10.41
C VAL A 140 -23.65 28.07 -11.78
N LYS A 141 -23.26 29.08 -12.56
CA LYS A 141 -22.66 28.84 -13.88
C LYS A 141 -21.27 28.20 -13.74
N LYS A 142 -20.47 28.66 -12.78
CA LYS A 142 -19.17 28.04 -12.44
C LYS A 142 -19.36 26.63 -11.90
N SER A 143 -20.40 26.41 -11.09
CA SER A 143 -20.73 25.06 -10.63
C SER A 143 -21.02 24.11 -11.80
N ASN A 144 -21.78 24.55 -12.82
CA ASN A 144 -22.06 23.72 -13.99
C ASN A 144 -20.81 23.39 -14.80
N GLU A 145 -19.85 24.31 -14.86
CA GLU A 145 -18.53 24.08 -15.48
C GLU A 145 -17.76 23.00 -14.73
N PHE A 146 -17.68 23.14 -13.39
CA PHE A 146 -16.98 22.19 -12.52
C PHE A 146 -17.64 20.82 -12.47
N TYR A 147 -18.97 20.76 -12.58
CA TYR A 147 -19.75 19.51 -12.57
C TYR A 147 -19.35 18.54 -13.70
N LYS A 148 -18.73 19.03 -14.78
CA LYS A 148 -18.17 18.17 -15.84
C LYS A 148 -17.13 17.17 -15.32
N LEU A 149 -16.53 17.40 -14.14
CA LEU A 149 -15.60 16.46 -13.49
C LEU A 149 -16.29 15.30 -12.77
N GLU A 150 -17.63 15.25 -12.70
CA GLU A 150 -18.36 14.21 -11.97
C GLU A 150 -17.95 12.79 -12.41
N TYR A 151 -17.79 12.60 -13.72
CA TYR A 151 -17.39 11.30 -14.26
C TYR A 151 -15.97 10.90 -13.84
N PHE A 152 -15.02 11.84 -13.86
CA PHE A 152 -13.66 11.60 -13.35
C PHE A 152 -13.65 11.26 -11.85
N ALA A 153 -14.38 12.03 -11.03
CA ALA A 153 -14.53 11.72 -9.61
C ALA A 153 -15.18 10.35 -9.37
N SER A 154 -16.10 9.93 -10.24
CA SER A 154 -16.73 8.61 -10.17
C SER A 154 -15.78 7.48 -10.56
N LEU A 155 -14.88 7.70 -11.52
CA LEU A 155 -13.83 6.72 -11.88
C LEU A 155 -12.89 6.48 -10.69
N VAL A 156 -12.40 7.56 -10.05
CA VAL A 156 -11.53 7.45 -8.87
C VAL A 156 -12.25 6.67 -7.74
N ASN A 157 -13.51 7.03 -7.49
CA ASN A 157 -14.34 6.37 -6.48
C ASN A 157 -14.61 4.88 -6.78
N ASP A 158 -14.77 4.50 -8.05
CA ASP A 158 -15.07 3.12 -8.44
C ASP A 158 -13.92 2.16 -8.09
N ILE A 159 -12.68 2.59 -8.27
CA ILE A 159 -11.51 1.76 -7.99
C ILE A 159 -11.10 1.82 -6.53
N ASP A 160 -11.09 3.01 -5.91
CA ASP A 160 -10.72 3.16 -4.50
C ASP A 160 -11.69 2.44 -3.55
N MET A 161 -13.00 2.53 -3.81
CA MET A 161 -14.02 1.81 -3.04
C MET A 161 -14.20 0.35 -3.48
N TRP A 162 -13.32 -0.16 -4.35
CA TRP A 162 -13.33 -1.54 -4.85
C TRP A 162 -14.63 -1.98 -5.55
N TYR A 163 -15.41 -1.06 -6.11
CA TYR A 163 -16.59 -1.41 -6.90
C TYR A 163 -16.22 -2.07 -8.23
N ARG A 164 -15.17 -1.56 -8.91
CA ARG A 164 -14.58 -2.11 -10.15
C ARG A 164 -15.60 -2.35 -11.26
N LYS A 165 -16.58 -1.46 -11.39
CA LYS A 165 -17.61 -1.54 -12.44
C LYS A 165 -17.20 -0.80 -13.71
N MET A 166 -16.21 0.07 -13.61
CA MET A 166 -15.76 0.92 -14.72
C MET A 166 -14.37 0.46 -15.14
N PRO A 167 -14.19 -0.26 -16.28
CA PRO A 167 -12.87 -0.72 -16.70
C PRO A 167 -11.82 0.40 -16.73
N ARG A 168 -12.26 1.61 -17.10
CA ARG A 168 -11.44 2.80 -17.14
C ARG A 168 -10.87 3.23 -15.77
N SER A 169 -11.55 2.94 -14.66
CA SER A 169 -11.03 3.27 -13.33
C SER A 169 -9.77 2.46 -13.01
N LEU A 170 -9.75 1.19 -13.41
CA LEU A 170 -8.60 0.31 -13.26
C LEU A 170 -7.43 0.78 -14.12
N GLU A 171 -7.66 1.11 -15.39
CA GLU A 171 -6.61 1.63 -16.30
C GLU A 171 -5.96 2.91 -15.74
N LEU A 172 -6.75 3.86 -15.24
CA LEU A 172 -6.19 5.09 -14.69
C LEU A 172 -5.44 4.85 -13.37
N SER A 173 -5.91 3.92 -12.54
CA SER A 173 -5.19 3.49 -11.34
C SER A 173 -3.86 2.80 -11.67
N ASP A 174 -3.85 1.99 -12.72
CA ASP A 174 -2.66 1.32 -13.24
C ASP A 174 -1.64 2.35 -13.75
N TYR A 175 -2.12 3.33 -14.51
CA TYR A 175 -1.30 4.44 -14.98
C TYR A 175 -0.64 5.18 -13.82
N VAL A 176 -1.40 5.56 -12.77
CA VAL A 176 -0.84 6.23 -11.58
C VAL A 176 0.23 5.37 -10.90
N SER A 177 -0.03 4.07 -10.77
CA SER A 177 0.92 3.14 -10.14
C SER A 177 2.23 3.03 -10.94
N TYR A 178 2.16 3.19 -12.26
CA TYR A 178 3.31 3.08 -13.16
C TYR A 178 4.12 4.37 -13.26
N VAL A 179 3.48 5.54 -13.49
CA VAL A 179 4.20 6.82 -13.65
C VAL A 179 4.44 7.56 -12.34
N GLY A 180 3.73 7.20 -11.28
CA GLY A 180 3.74 7.90 -10.01
C GLY A 180 2.76 9.09 -9.97
N PRO A 181 2.46 9.59 -8.75
CA PRO A 181 1.33 10.51 -8.53
C PRO A 181 1.51 11.88 -9.19
N LEU A 182 2.74 12.39 -9.28
CA LEU A 182 3.00 13.72 -9.81
C LEU A 182 2.82 13.78 -11.34
N ASP A 183 3.38 12.80 -12.05
CA ASP A 183 3.23 12.71 -13.50
C ASP A 183 1.77 12.38 -13.86
N ALA A 184 1.13 11.49 -13.11
CA ALA A 184 -0.29 11.22 -13.26
C ALA A 184 -1.16 12.47 -13.02
N TYR A 185 -0.88 13.24 -11.97
CA TYR A 185 -1.57 14.51 -11.71
C TYR A 185 -1.46 15.48 -12.89
N ASN A 186 -0.26 15.63 -13.48
CA ASN A 186 -0.05 16.51 -14.63
C ASN A 186 -0.89 16.05 -15.84
N THR A 187 -0.90 14.76 -16.13
CA THR A 187 -1.74 14.20 -17.21
C THR A 187 -3.23 14.33 -16.91
N PHE A 188 -3.65 14.14 -15.65
CA PHE A 188 -5.04 14.32 -15.25
C PHE A 188 -5.52 15.76 -15.38
N GLN A 189 -4.64 16.77 -15.24
CA GLN A 189 -5.01 18.16 -15.55
C GLN A 189 -5.49 18.34 -17.00
N GLU A 190 -5.04 17.50 -17.92
CA GLU A 190 -5.41 17.54 -19.34
C GLU A 190 -6.69 16.73 -19.62
N ILE A 191 -6.81 15.54 -19.03
CA ILE A 191 -7.87 14.59 -19.38
C ILE A 191 -9.07 14.59 -18.43
N CYS A 192 -9.03 15.25 -17.27
CA CYS A 192 -10.09 15.10 -16.25
C CYS A 192 -11.51 15.47 -16.72
N TYR A 193 -11.65 16.28 -17.79
CA TYR A 193 -12.95 16.59 -18.39
C TYR A 193 -13.40 15.57 -19.45
N ASN A 194 -12.48 14.77 -20.00
CA ASN A 194 -12.73 13.70 -20.97
C ASN A 194 -11.90 12.45 -20.60
N PRO A 195 -12.10 11.84 -19.42
CA PRO A 195 -11.17 10.84 -18.90
C PRO A 195 -11.18 9.52 -19.67
N ASP A 196 -12.11 9.33 -20.62
CA ASP A 196 -12.10 8.20 -21.57
C ASP A 196 -11.03 8.36 -22.66
N GLU A 197 -10.47 9.56 -22.86
CA GLU A 197 -9.41 9.79 -23.83
C GLU A 197 -8.04 9.37 -23.27
N ASN A 198 -7.27 8.65 -24.08
CA ASN A 198 -5.87 8.36 -23.79
C ASN A 198 -4.97 9.41 -24.44
N THR A 199 -4.07 9.98 -23.64
CA THR A 199 -2.88 10.64 -24.17
C THR A 199 -1.92 9.57 -24.73
N PRO A 200 -0.95 9.94 -25.57
CA PRO A 200 0.12 9.03 -25.98
C PRO A 200 0.85 8.41 -24.79
N GLU A 201 1.05 9.21 -23.73
CA GLU A 201 1.71 8.78 -22.50
C GLU A 201 0.92 7.71 -21.75
N ILE A 202 -0.40 7.91 -21.58
CA ILE A 202 -1.27 6.88 -20.98
C ILE A 202 -1.23 5.61 -21.82
N THR A 203 -1.27 5.72 -23.15
CA THR A 203 -1.27 4.55 -24.04
C THR A 203 0.01 3.74 -23.87
N GLU A 204 1.18 4.39 -23.92
CA GLU A 204 2.48 3.73 -23.74
C GLU A 204 2.63 3.10 -22.35
N ALA A 205 2.17 3.80 -21.30
CA ALA A 205 2.19 3.27 -19.95
C ALA A 205 1.30 2.04 -19.80
N LEU A 206 0.07 2.06 -20.30
CA LEU A 206 -0.85 0.93 -20.21
C LEU A 206 -0.35 -0.31 -20.97
N GLU A 207 0.32 -0.13 -22.11
CA GLU A 207 0.98 -1.23 -22.84
C GLU A 207 2.05 -1.90 -21.95
N LYS A 208 2.92 -1.12 -21.31
CA LYS A 208 3.96 -1.64 -20.41
C LYS A 208 3.38 -2.29 -19.16
N VAL A 209 2.37 -1.67 -18.55
CA VAL A 209 1.68 -2.24 -17.39
C VAL A 209 1.06 -3.59 -17.73
N SER A 210 0.47 -3.75 -18.91
CA SER A 210 -0.07 -5.04 -19.34
C SER A 210 1.00 -6.13 -19.37
N GLU A 211 2.18 -5.83 -19.94
CA GLU A 211 3.31 -6.77 -19.99
C GLU A 211 3.83 -7.12 -18.59
N GLU A 212 3.99 -6.12 -17.71
CA GLU A 212 4.45 -6.33 -16.34
C GLU A 212 3.45 -7.15 -15.50
N LYS A 213 2.16 -6.90 -15.66
CA LYS A 213 1.09 -7.67 -15.02
C LYS A 213 1.15 -9.12 -15.45
N GLU A 214 1.19 -9.40 -16.75
CA GLU A 214 1.30 -10.76 -17.27
C GLU A 214 2.55 -11.47 -16.71
N SER A 215 3.71 -10.80 -16.72
CA SER A 215 4.94 -11.35 -16.14
C SER A 215 4.82 -11.65 -14.64
N SER A 216 4.21 -10.75 -13.85
CA SER A 216 3.99 -10.95 -12.41
C SER A 216 3.01 -12.10 -12.14
N LEU A 217 1.95 -12.24 -12.94
CA LEU A 217 1.00 -13.36 -12.84
C LEU A 217 1.66 -14.70 -13.16
N ASP A 218 2.50 -14.75 -14.19
CA ASP A 218 3.23 -15.96 -14.56
C ASP A 218 4.18 -16.39 -13.43
N LEU A 219 4.90 -15.43 -12.83
CA LEU A 219 5.72 -15.68 -11.64
C LEU A 219 4.88 -16.20 -10.46
N ALA A 220 3.73 -15.58 -10.22
CA ALA A 220 2.83 -15.96 -9.14
C ALA A 220 2.31 -17.38 -9.31
N LYS A 221 1.90 -17.76 -10.53
CA LYS A 221 1.46 -19.12 -10.86
C LYS A 221 2.59 -20.13 -10.76
N ALA A 222 3.79 -19.77 -11.19
CA ALA A 222 4.96 -20.65 -11.13
C ALA A 222 5.44 -20.92 -9.69
N THR A 223 5.20 -19.97 -8.78
CA THR A 223 5.61 -20.05 -7.37
C THR A 223 4.45 -20.36 -6.41
N LEU A 224 3.24 -20.59 -6.93
CA LEU A 224 2.06 -20.84 -6.13
C LEU A 224 2.18 -22.16 -5.37
N VAL A 225 2.04 -22.08 -4.06
CA VAL A 225 2.06 -23.23 -3.16
C VAL A 225 0.79 -23.26 -2.34
N GLU A 226 0.09 -24.38 -2.42
CA GLU A 226 -1.02 -24.71 -1.55
C GLU A 226 -0.50 -25.27 -0.22
N HIS A 227 -0.97 -24.69 0.88
CA HIS A 227 -0.66 -25.12 2.24
C HIS A 227 -1.78 -25.99 2.79
N THR A 228 -1.44 -27.20 3.25
CA THR A 228 -2.42 -28.17 3.76
C THR A 228 -2.45 -28.20 5.29
N GLY A 229 -3.55 -28.67 5.88
CA GLY A 229 -3.72 -28.77 7.34
C GLY A 229 -4.38 -27.56 8.01
N TYR A 230 -4.93 -26.64 7.22
CA TYR A 230 -5.61 -25.42 7.67
C TYR A 230 -7.12 -25.55 7.57
N LYS A 231 -7.86 -24.75 8.37
CA LYS A 231 -9.34 -24.69 8.32
C LYS A 231 -9.86 -24.06 7.02
N THR A 232 -9.06 -23.21 6.38
CA THR A 232 -9.36 -22.50 5.14
C THR A 232 -8.25 -22.79 4.14
N SER A 233 -8.59 -22.82 2.85
CA SER A 233 -7.60 -22.97 1.78
C SER A 233 -6.58 -21.83 1.87
N PHE A 234 -5.30 -22.16 2.01
CA PHE A 234 -4.25 -21.16 2.17
C PHE A 234 -3.18 -21.35 1.12
N HIS A 235 -2.87 -20.28 0.40
CA HIS A 235 -1.88 -20.28 -0.66
C HIS A 235 -0.82 -19.22 -0.40
N SER A 236 0.38 -19.47 -0.91
CA SER A 236 1.43 -18.46 -0.98
C SER A 236 2.09 -18.42 -2.34
N CYS A 237 2.51 -17.25 -2.80
CA CYS A 237 3.33 -17.10 -4.02
C CYS A 237 4.25 -15.89 -3.93
N ILE A 238 5.10 -15.74 -4.96
CA ILE A 238 5.92 -14.56 -5.19
C ILE A 238 5.36 -13.79 -6.37
N VAL A 239 5.35 -12.47 -6.28
CA VAL A 239 4.94 -11.55 -7.35
C VAL A 239 6.06 -10.54 -7.59
N ASP A 240 6.05 -9.87 -8.74
CA ASP A 240 6.98 -8.78 -9.06
C ASP A 240 6.16 -7.55 -9.42
N GLY A 241 5.71 -6.84 -8.38
CA GLY A 241 4.71 -5.79 -8.49
C GLY A 241 3.29 -6.32 -8.70
N TRP A 242 2.35 -5.38 -8.82
CA TRP A 242 0.95 -5.66 -9.22
C TRP A 242 0.21 -6.66 -8.31
N ALA A 243 0.62 -6.80 -7.06
CA ALA A 243 0.11 -7.82 -6.12
C ALA A 243 -1.43 -7.81 -6.00
N SER A 244 -2.05 -6.62 -5.94
CA SER A 244 -3.50 -6.46 -5.88
C SER A 244 -4.25 -7.01 -7.11
N TRP A 245 -3.65 -6.87 -8.30
CA TRP A 245 -4.21 -7.39 -9.54
C TRP A 245 -3.98 -8.91 -9.63
N VAL A 246 -2.75 -9.38 -9.37
CA VAL A 246 -2.42 -10.81 -9.34
C VAL A 246 -3.33 -11.58 -8.38
N ALA A 247 -3.60 -11.04 -7.19
CA ALA A 247 -4.53 -11.66 -6.27
C ALA A 247 -5.96 -11.77 -6.80
N GLY A 248 -6.41 -10.81 -7.62
CA GLY A 248 -7.71 -10.89 -8.29
C GLY A 248 -7.80 -12.09 -9.23
N GLU A 249 -6.67 -12.51 -9.80
CA GLU A 249 -6.60 -13.62 -10.76
C GLU A 249 -6.42 -14.99 -10.09
N ILE A 250 -5.64 -15.08 -9.01
CA ILE A 250 -5.22 -16.38 -8.46
C ILE A 250 -5.71 -16.66 -7.04
N CYS A 251 -6.27 -15.67 -6.33
CA CYS A 251 -6.75 -15.91 -4.97
C CYS A 251 -7.92 -16.92 -5.01
N PRO A 252 -7.86 -18.03 -4.25
CA PRO A 252 -8.97 -18.97 -4.19
C PRO A 252 -10.23 -18.28 -3.66
N GLN A 253 -11.40 -18.61 -4.23
CA GLN A 253 -12.68 -17.98 -3.87
C GLN A 253 -13.00 -18.11 -2.37
N ASP A 254 -12.71 -19.28 -1.78
CA ASP A 254 -12.88 -19.61 -0.36
C ASP A 254 -11.52 -19.80 0.34
N GLY A 255 -10.57 -18.89 0.08
CA GLY A 255 -9.21 -18.99 0.61
C GLY A 255 -8.56 -17.69 1.06
N LEU A 256 -7.33 -17.84 1.53
CA LEU A 256 -6.36 -16.79 1.82
C LEU A 256 -5.17 -16.96 0.87
N LEU A 257 -4.65 -15.86 0.34
CA LEU A 257 -3.43 -15.80 -0.44
C LEU A 257 -2.42 -14.85 0.24
N ALA A 258 -1.22 -15.34 0.52
CA ALA A 258 -0.08 -14.53 0.94
C ALA A 258 0.91 -14.37 -0.22
N MET A 259 1.27 -13.13 -0.56
CA MET A 259 2.17 -12.82 -1.66
C MET A 259 3.37 -12.07 -1.13
N PHE A 260 4.58 -12.49 -1.51
CA PHE A 260 5.78 -11.68 -1.34
C PHE A 260 6.05 -10.93 -2.64
N ASP A 261 6.14 -9.60 -2.56
CA ASP A 261 6.34 -8.73 -3.71
C ASP A 261 7.82 -8.35 -3.84
N LEU A 262 8.47 -8.81 -4.92
CA LEU A 262 9.89 -8.55 -5.19
C LEU A 262 10.18 -7.07 -5.47
N SER A 263 9.23 -6.35 -6.06
CA SER A 263 9.43 -4.97 -6.51
C SER A 263 9.66 -4.00 -5.34
N ASN A 264 9.00 -4.27 -4.20
CA ASN A 264 9.01 -3.41 -3.02
C ASN A 264 9.37 -4.15 -1.73
N GLY A 265 9.57 -5.47 -1.77
CA GLY A 265 9.91 -6.30 -0.61
C GLY A 265 8.80 -6.43 0.43
N SER A 266 7.54 -6.18 0.07
CA SER A 266 6.40 -6.25 0.98
C SER A 266 5.74 -7.63 1.02
N LEU A 267 4.99 -7.89 2.08
CA LEU A 267 4.04 -9.01 2.14
C LEU A 267 2.63 -8.48 1.99
N SER A 268 1.84 -9.14 1.15
CA SER A 268 0.43 -8.83 0.92
C SER A 268 -0.44 -10.04 1.21
N PHE A 269 -1.53 -9.84 1.93
CA PHE A 269 -2.53 -10.86 2.26
C PHE A 269 -3.87 -10.51 1.63
N ARG A 270 -4.51 -11.49 1.00
CA ARG A 270 -5.79 -11.33 0.30
C ARG A 270 -6.73 -12.46 0.63
N LEU A 271 -7.98 -12.11 0.93
CA LEU A 271 -9.07 -13.08 1.03
C LEU A 271 -9.78 -13.25 -0.31
N GLY A 272 -10.26 -14.46 -0.53
CA GLY A 272 -11.09 -14.83 -1.66
C GLY A 272 -12.38 -14.02 -1.76
N SER A 273 -12.91 -13.89 -2.98
CA SER A 273 -14.09 -13.09 -3.29
C SER A 273 -15.34 -13.45 -2.48
N ASN A 274 -15.48 -14.70 -2.03
CA ASN A 274 -16.64 -15.11 -1.22
C ASN A 274 -16.60 -14.53 0.20
N TYR A 275 -15.46 -14.00 0.63
CA TYR A 275 -15.31 -13.25 1.88
C TYR A 275 -15.44 -11.73 1.70
N VAL A 276 -15.43 -11.22 0.46
CA VAL A 276 -15.50 -9.78 0.13
C VAL A 276 -16.94 -9.26 0.24
N GLY A 277 -17.12 -8.05 0.78
CA GLY A 277 -18.44 -7.40 0.89
C GLY A 277 -19.39 -8.03 1.90
N MET A 278 -19.00 -9.13 2.55
CA MET A 278 -19.68 -9.61 3.74
C MET A 278 -19.46 -8.58 4.83
N LYS A 279 -20.46 -7.72 5.05
CA LYS A 279 -20.55 -6.90 6.27
C LYS A 279 -20.11 -7.76 7.44
N TRP A 280 -19.23 -7.20 8.26
CA TRP A 280 -18.89 -7.67 9.60
C TRP A 280 -20.11 -8.37 10.24
N HIS A 281 -20.18 -9.68 10.07
CA HIS A 281 -21.19 -10.52 10.70
C HIS A 281 -20.49 -11.10 11.91
N GLU A 282 -20.45 -10.31 12.98
CA GLU A 282 -19.99 -10.71 14.32
C GLU A 282 -20.71 -11.97 14.84
N ALA A 283 -21.82 -12.36 14.22
CA ALA A 283 -22.72 -13.40 14.66
C ALA A 283 -22.20 -14.86 14.52
N GLU A 284 -21.13 -15.13 13.76
CA GLU A 284 -20.67 -16.52 13.52
C GLU A 284 -19.22 -16.82 13.94
N GLY A 285 -18.49 -15.87 14.52
CA GLY A 285 -17.28 -16.14 15.31
C GLY A 285 -16.05 -16.72 14.58
N THR A 286 -16.08 -17.00 13.28
CA THR A 286 -14.91 -17.54 12.55
C THR A 286 -14.90 -17.12 11.08
N LYS A 287 -14.54 -15.87 10.78
CA LYS A 287 -14.10 -15.51 9.42
C LYS A 287 -12.59 -15.19 9.46
N PRO A 288 -11.81 -15.69 8.49
CA PRO A 288 -10.42 -15.28 8.35
C PRO A 288 -10.33 -13.76 8.21
N ASP A 289 -9.38 -13.13 8.90
CA ASP A 289 -9.11 -11.70 8.84
C ASP A 289 -7.64 -11.49 8.44
N CYS A 290 -7.38 -10.79 7.34
CA CYS A 290 -6.01 -10.48 6.90
C CYS A 290 -5.22 -9.68 7.97
N LEU A 291 -5.89 -8.93 8.83
CA LEU A 291 -5.25 -8.20 9.94
C LEU A 291 -4.67 -9.14 10.99
N ASP A 292 -5.25 -10.33 11.19
CA ASP A 292 -4.72 -11.32 12.13
C ASP A 292 -3.34 -11.83 11.68
N PHE A 293 -3.03 -11.72 10.39
CA PHE A 293 -1.72 -12.08 9.81
C PHE A 293 -0.78 -10.88 9.75
N ALA A 294 -1.28 -9.70 9.37
CA ALA A 294 -0.44 -8.51 9.16
C ALA A 294 -0.02 -7.85 10.47
N LYS A 295 -0.95 -7.65 11.43
CA LYS A 295 -0.68 -6.91 12.68
C LYS A 295 0.43 -7.50 13.54
N PRO A 296 0.54 -8.83 13.74
CA PRO A 296 1.65 -9.41 14.48
C PRO A 296 3.03 -9.11 13.90
N LEU A 297 3.08 -8.69 12.62
CA LEU A 297 4.30 -8.33 11.90
C LEU A 297 4.53 -6.83 11.83
N GLY A 298 3.70 -6.02 12.51
CA GLY A 298 3.72 -4.55 12.40
C GLY A 298 2.88 -4.00 11.25
N GLY A 299 2.39 -4.87 10.37
CA GLY A 299 1.56 -4.49 9.23
C GLY A 299 0.14 -4.04 9.59
N GLY A 300 -0.64 -3.72 8.56
CA GLY A 300 -2.00 -3.22 8.69
C GLY A 300 -2.80 -3.29 7.39
N GLY A 301 -4.02 -2.75 7.40
CA GLY A 301 -4.91 -2.71 6.25
C GLY A 301 -6.37 -2.95 6.63
N HIS A 302 -7.11 -3.61 5.74
CA HIS A 302 -8.49 -4.02 5.94
C HIS A 302 -8.59 -5.54 6.18
N PRO A 303 -9.69 -6.03 6.78
CA PRO A 303 -9.87 -7.46 7.00
C PRO A 303 -9.79 -8.33 5.75
N GLN A 304 -10.13 -7.76 4.58
CA GLN A 304 -10.09 -8.45 3.29
C GLN A 304 -8.72 -8.37 2.60
N ALA A 305 -7.88 -7.45 3.04
CA ALA A 305 -6.69 -6.99 2.33
C ALA A 305 -5.75 -6.28 3.30
N ALA A 306 -4.66 -6.93 3.69
CA ALA A 306 -3.67 -6.33 4.57
C ALA A 306 -2.27 -6.55 4.02
N GLY A 307 -1.31 -5.77 4.51
CA GLY A 307 0.08 -5.87 4.09
C GLY A 307 1.06 -5.55 5.20
N VAL A 308 2.31 -5.91 4.96
CA VAL A 308 3.44 -5.69 5.86
C VAL A 308 4.55 -5.07 5.02
N SER A 309 5.06 -3.93 5.49
CA SER A 309 6.06 -3.17 4.75
C SER A 309 7.40 -3.91 4.69
N ALA A 310 8.24 -3.60 3.70
CA ALA A 310 9.56 -4.22 3.58
C ALA A 310 10.37 -4.11 4.87
N ARG A 311 10.35 -2.92 5.49
CA ARG A 311 11.04 -2.63 6.76
C ARG A 311 10.67 -3.61 7.87
N GLU A 312 9.44 -4.08 7.90
CA GLU A 312 8.89 -5.01 8.87
C GLU A 312 9.12 -6.49 8.48
N VAL A 313 9.05 -6.78 7.18
CA VAL A 313 9.30 -8.10 6.62
C VAL A 313 10.77 -8.51 6.72
N PHE A 314 11.70 -7.58 6.48
CA PHE A 314 13.15 -7.87 6.44
C PHE A 314 13.70 -8.51 7.72
N PRO A 315 13.40 -8.01 8.94
CA PRO A 315 13.82 -8.67 10.19
C PRO A 315 13.35 -10.12 10.29
N ILE A 316 12.13 -10.40 9.83
CA ILE A 316 11.55 -11.76 9.86
C ILE A 316 12.35 -12.66 8.92
N PHE A 317 12.57 -12.25 7.67
CA PHE A 317 13.39 -13.03 6.75
C PHE A 317 14.83 -13.20 7.21
N LYS A 318 15.41 -12.23 7.93
CA LYS A 318 16.75 -12.35 8.49
C LYS A 318 16.83 -13.45 9.55
N GLU A 319 15.91 -13.46 10.52
CA GLU A 319 15.86 -14.52 11.54
C GLU A 319 15.55 -15.88 10.94
N LEU A 320 14.69 -15.91 9.92
CA LEU A 320 14.39 -17.14 9.21
C LEU A 320 15.60 -17.62 8.39
N SER A 321 16.35 -16.66 7.84
CA SER A 321 17.60 -16.91 7.13
C SER A 321 18.59 -17.65 8.01
N ARG A 322 18.75 -17.13 9.24
CA ARG A 322 19.59 -17.71 10.29
C ARG A 322 19.14 -19.11 10.70
N GLY A 323 17.85 -19.30 10.99
CA GLY A 323 17.32 -20.60 11.44
C GLY A 323 17.49 -21.74 10.42
N LEU A 324 17.22 -21.50 9.14
CA LEU A 324 17.51 -22.54 8.12
C LEU A 324 19.03 -22.75 7.95
N GLY A 325 19.82 -21.68 8.08
CA GLY A 325 21.28 -21.80 8.07
C GLY A 325 21.75 -22.74 9.16
N GLU A 326 21.22 -22.57 10.37
CA GLU A 326 21.46 -23.47 11.51
C GLU A 326 21.01 -24.91 11.20
N VAL A 327 19.81 -25.13 10.65
CA VAL A 327 19.31 -26.49 10.30
C VAL A 327 20.13 -27.16 9.19
N LEU A 328 20.46 -26.43 8.12
CA LEU A 328 21.28 -26.96 7.01
C LEU A 328 22.72 -27.23 7.47
N LEU A 329 23.22 -26.48 8.46
CA LEU A 329 24.53 -26.69 9.06
C LEU A 329 24.50 -27.74 10.19
N GLU A 330 23.37 -28.02 10.83
CA GLU A 330 23.21 -29.12 11.80
C GLU A 330 23.37 -30.50 11.14
N ASP A 331 23.01 -30.64 9.86
CA ASP A 331 23.34 -31.81 9.04
C ASP A 331 24.85 -31.89 8.69
N TYR A 332 25.59 -30.80 8.89
CA TYR A 332 27.05 -30.71 8.82
C TYR A 332 27.65 -30.60 10.23
N LYS A 333 27.57 -31.68 11.02
CA LYS A 333 28.41 -31.83 12.23
C LYS A 333 29.90 -31.87 11.86
N MET A 334 30.50 -30.70 11.66
CA MET A 334 31.89 -30.45 12.01
C MET A 334 31.93 -29.96 13.46
N ASN A 335 32.92 -30.46 14.19
CA ASN A 335 33.02 -30.43 15.64
C ASN A 335 32.78 -29.05 16.27
N ASP A 336 32.01 -29.10 17.35
CA ASP A 336 31.82 -28.09 18.38
C ASP A 336 33.15 -27.48 18.84
N GLN A 337 33.40 -26.23 18.45
CA GLN A 337 33.96 -25.17 19.28
C GLN A 337 33.91 -23.86 18.48
N ASP A 338 33.19 -22.86 19.03
CA ASP A 338 32.99 -21.48 18.54
C ASP A 338 31.71 -21.23 17.70
N VAL A 339 30.60 -20.99 18.41
CA VAL A 339 29.23 -20.78 17.87
C VAL A 339 28.98 -19.33 17.38
N ASP A 340 30.00 -18.50 17.14
CA ASP A 340 29.80 -17.09 16.74
C ASP A 340 30.44 -16.67 15.40
N ALA A 341 30.80 -17.63 14.53
CA ALA A 341 31.30 -17.31 13.18
C ALA A 341 30.93 -18.37 12.13
N GLN A 342 30.69 -17.94 10.88
CA GLN A 342 30.66 -18.84 9.73
C GLN A 342 32.05 -19.49 9.52
N PRO A 343 32.14 -20.64 8.82
CA PRO A 343 33.42 -21.34 8.56
C PRO A 343 34.50 -20.52 7.83
N ASN A 344 34.14 -19.39 7.23
CA ASN A 344 35.05 -18.46 6.55
C ASN A 344 35.41 -17.22 7.40
N GLY A 345 34.93 -17.11 8.64
CA GLY A 345 35.22 -16.01 9.56
C GLY A 345 34.42 -14.72 9.32
N GLU A 346 33.38 -14.73 8.49
CA GLU A 346 32.59 -13.53 8.19
C GLU A 346 31.41 -13.30 9.16
N ARG A 347 31.18 -12.02 9.51
CA ARG A 347 30.11 -11.56 10.43
C ARG A 347 28.72 -11.55 9.76
N LEU A 348 27.70 -11.83 10.56
CA LEU A 348 26.24 -11.86 10.29
C LEU A 348 25.63 -10.58 9.67
N GLU A 349 26.39 -9.49 9.59
CA GLU A 349 25.98 -8.25 8.89
C GLU A 349 25.94 -8.45 7.35
N LYS A 350 26.47 -9.55 6.83
CA LYS A 350 26.52 -9.88 5.39
C LYS A 350 25.32 -10.62 4.80
N THR A 351 24.29 -10.95 5.58
CA THR A 351 23.06 -11.56 5.05
C THR A 351 22.25 -10.60 4.16
N MET A 352 22.54 -9.29 4.25
CA MET A 352 21.97 -8.25 3.39
C MET A 352 22.33 -8.41 1.89
N ASP A 353 23.38 -9.17 1.57
CA ASP A 353 23.92 -9.29 0.21
C ASP A 353 23.55 -10.61 -0.49
N VAL A 354 22.77 -11.53 0.11
CA VAL A 354 22.61 -12.88 -0.48
C VAL A 354 21.83 -12.87 -1.80
N VAL A 355 20.72 -12.13 -1.91
CA VAL A 355 19.97 -12.02 -3.18
C VAL A 355 20.77 -11.25 -4.23
N PRO A 356 21.35 -10.07 -3.93
CA PRO A 356 22.29 -9.41 -4.84
C PRO A 356 23.46 -10.31 -5.26
N ARG A 357 24.03 -11.10 -4.35
CA ARG A 357 25.12 -12.04 -4.69
C ARG A 357 24.62 -13.19 -5.55
N ILE A 358 23.44 -13.77 -5.31
CA ILE A 358 22.89 -14.77 -6.24
C ILE A 358 22.67 -14.16 -7.63
N LEU A 359 22.20 -12.90 -7.70
CA LEU A 359 21.93 -12.21 -8.96
C LEU A 359 23.18 -11.70 -9.70
N PHE A 360 24.30 -11.49 -9.00
CA PHE A 360 25.51 -10.87 -9.57
C PHE A 360 26.80 -11.69 -9.41
N ASP A 361 26.75 -12.83 -8.74
CA ASP A 361 27.87 -13.77 -8.55
C ASP A 361 27.42 -15.19 -8.96
N ALA A 362 27.87 -15.59 -10.15
CA ALA A 362 27.49 -16.85 -10.78
C ALA A 362 27.93 -18.09 -9.99
N ASP A 363 29.10 -18.01 -9.37
CA ASP A 363 29.67 -19.11 -8.61
C ASP A 363 28.89 -19.29 -7.31
N PHE A 364 28.51 -18.19 -6.67
CA PHE A 364 27.65 -18.21 -5.48
C PHE A 364 26.23 -18.69 -5.79
N ALA A 365 25.64 -18.28 -6.91
CA ALA A 365 24.34 -18.79 -7.36
C ALA A 365 24.38 -20.31 -7.61
N GLU A 366 25.44 -20.82 -8.24
CA GLU A 366 25.63 -22.25 -8.48
C GLU A 366 25.83 -23.04 -7.17
N GLU A 367 26.51 -22.45 -6.18
CA GLU A 367 26.64 -23.01 -4.83
C GLU A 367 25.28 -23.10 -4.13
N VAL A 368 24.47 -22.03 -4.18
CA VAL A 368 23.11 -22.01 -3.63
C VAL A 368 22.23 -23.05 -4.34
N ARG A 369 22.30 -23.13 -5.67
CA ARG A 369 21.56 -24.11 -6.48
C ARG A 369 21.87 -25.54 -6.05
N LYS A 370 23.15 -25.90 -5.97
CA LYS A 370 23.60 -27.24 -5.55
C LYS A 370 23.19 -27.57 -4.13
N SER A 371 23.40 -26.63 -3.20
CA SER A 371 23.13 -26.83 -1.77
C SER A 371 21.64 -27.03 -1.48
N ASN A 372 20.76 -26.41 -2.28
CA ASN A 372 19.30 -26.54 -2.13
C ASN A 372 18.70 -27.60 -3.05
N GLY A 373 19.51 -28.35 -3.81
CA GLY A 373 19.04 -29.41 -4.70
C GLY A 373 18.19 -28.91 -5.87
N PHE A 374 18.37 -27.67 -6.31
CA PHE A 374 17.65 -27.12 -7.45
C PHE A 374 18.14 -27.74 -8.77
N PRO A 375 17.28 -27.88 -9.81
CA PRO A 375 17.64 -28.51 -11.08
C PRO A 375 18.89 -27.90 -11.73
N GLU A 376 19.64 -28.69 -12.51
CA GLU A 376 20.78 -28.17 -13.30
C GLU A 376 20.30 -27.27 -14.45
N GLY A 377 21.05 -26.20 -14.72
CA GLY A 377 20.75 -25.26 -15.81
C GLY A 377 19.72 -24.17 -15.48
N VAL A 378 19.28 -24.07 -14.22
CA VAL A 378 18.45 -22.98 -13.71
C VAL A 378 19.28 -21.69 -13.68
N ASP A 379 18.74 -20.59 -14.20
CA ASP A 379 19.46 -19.32 -14.26
C ASP A 379 19.58 -18.65 -12.87
N GLN A 380 20.45 -17.66 -12.74
CA GLN A 380 20.72 -16.99 -11.47
C GLN A 380 19.48 -16.30 -10.88
N LYS A 381 18.62 -15.73 -11.73
CA LYS A 381 17.39 -15.07 -11.33
C LYS A 381 16.43 -16.10 -10.77
N ASP A 382 16.30 -17.25 -11.42
CA ASP A 382 15.48 -18.37 -10.97
C ASP A 382 16.02 -18.99 -9.67
N VAL A 383 17.35 -19.08 -9.49
CA VAL A 383 17.95 -19.51 -8.22
C VAL A 383 17.61 -18.53 -7.09
N ALA A 384 17.66 -17.22 -7.35
CA ALA A 384 17.29 -16.20 -6.36
C ALA A 384 15.79 -16.31 -6.00
N ILE A 385 14.93 -16.53 -6.99
CA ILE A 385 13.49 -16.73 -6.81
C ILE A 385 13.21 -18.00 -6.01
N LEU A 386 13.83 -19.13 -6.35
CA LEU A 386 13.67 -20.39 -5.63
C LEU A 386 14.18 -20.29 -4.18
N PHE A 387 15.32 -19.61 -3.99
CA PHE A 387 15.84 -19.31 -2.66
C PHE A 387 14.84 -18.48 -1.84
N LEU A 388 14.34 -17.37 -2.40
CA LEU A 388 13.32 -16.54 -1.75
C LEU A 388 12.01 -17.31 -1.50
N THR A 389 11.61 -18.18 -2.42
CA THR A 389 10.40 -19.01 -2.31
C THR A 389 10.51 -19.96 -1.13
N GLY A 390 11.62 -20.68 -0.98
CA GLY A 390 11.85 -21.56 0.17
C GLY A 390 11.88 -20.79 1.50
N ARG A 391 12.48 -19.59 1.50
CA ARG A 391 12.50 -18.71 2.69
C ARG A 391 11.11 -18.20 3.04
N PHE A 392 10.33 -17.81 2.04
CA PHE A 392 8.98 -17.31 2.19
C PHE A 392 8.02 -18.40 2.66
N GLN A 393 8.09 -19.61 2.09
CA GLN A 393 7.33 -20.78 2.54
C GLN A 393 7.59 -21.07 4.03
N TRP A 394 8.85 -21.07 4.45
CA TRP A 394 9.18 -21.30 5.85
C TRP A 394 8.71 -20.17 6.77
N ALA A 395 8.77 -18.92 6.31
CA ALA A 395 8.21 -17.77 7.03
C ALA A 395 6.73 -17.97 7.31
N VAL A 396 5.98 -18.28 6.25
CA VAL A 396 4.55 -18.53 6.29
C VAL A 396 4.22 -19.67 7.25
N GLU A 397 4.96 -20.77 7.20
CA GLU A 397 4.74 -21.91 8.09
C GLU A 397 5.06 -21.60 9.57
N LEU A 398 6.14 -20.87 9.85
CA LEU A 398 6.49 -20.46 11.21
C LEU A 398 5.45 -19.52 11.82
N LEU A 399 4.98 -18.56 11.02
CA LEU A 399 3.95 -17.60 11.43
C LEU A 399 2.65 -18.30 11.80
N THR A 400 2.21 -19.23 10.95
CA THR A 400 1.08 -20.12 11.25
C THR A 400 1.22 -20.84 12.59
N ARG A 401 2.40 -21.44 12.84
CA ARG A 401 2.62 -22.21 14.07
C ARG A 401 2.53 -21.30 15.31
N ARG A 402 3.03 -20.06 15.21
CA ARG A 402 2.94 -19.07 16.29
C ARG A 402 1.49 -18.61 16.53
N THR A 403 0.72 -18.32 15.49
CA THR A 403 -0.70 -17.95 15.64
C THR A 403 -1.51 -19.06 16.29
N ASN A 404 -1.36 -20.30 15.82
CA ASN A 404 -2.01 -21.47 16.45
C ASN A 404 -1.59 -21.71 17.90
N THR A 405 -0.34 -21.35 18.25
CA THR A 405 0.16 -21.48 19.63
C THR A 405 -0.42 -20.38 20.51
N LEU A 406 -0.51 -19.15 20.02
CA LEU A 406 -1.14 -18.02 20.71
C LEU A 406 -2.63 -18.29 20.94
N ASP A 407 -3.36 -18.76 19.93
CA ASP A 407 -4.78 -19.12 20.07
C ASP A 407 -4.99 -20.18 21.15
N ARG A 408 -4.15 -21.22 21.18
CA ARG A 408 -4.22 -22.26 22.23
C ARG A 408 -3.88 -21.72 23.62
N GLN A 409 -2.95 -20.77 23.72
CA GLN A 409 -2.59 -20.14 24.99
C GLN A 409 -3.71 -19.22 25.48
N VAL A 410 -4.34 -18.46 24.59
CA VAL A 410 -5.50 -17.61 24.90
C VAL A 410 -6.70 -18.47 25.32
N ASP A 411 -7.00 -19.54 24.59
CA ASP A 411 -8.04 -20.52 24.94
C ASP A 411 -7.80 -21.16 26.32
N GLY A 412 -6.54 -21.48 26.63
CA GLY A 412 -6.15 -22.01 27.93
C GLY A 412 -6.42 -21.00 29.05
N LEU A 413 -5.99 -19.74 28.85
CA LEU A 413 -6.19 -18.65 29.81
C LEU A 413 -7.68 -18.30 30.01
N LEU A 414 -8.50 -18.39 28.96
CA LEU A 414 -9.94 -18.13 29.07
C LEU A 414 -10.68 -19.23 29.83
N ARG A 415 -10.25 -20.50 29.70
CA ARG A 415 -10.82 -21.63 30.46
C ARG A 415 -10.40 -21.64 31.93
N GLU A 416 -9.22 -21.11 32.25
CA GLU A 416 -8.77 -21.00 33.64
C GLU A 416 -9.46 -19.85 34.41
N ASN A 417 -10.04 -18.89 33.68
CA ASN A 417 -10.75 -17.73 34.26
C ASN A 417 -12.29 -17.85 34.21
N SER A 418 -12.82 -18.95 33.69
CA SER A 418 -14.25 -19.33 33.69
C SER A 418 -14.53 -20.41 34.71
#